data_AF-A0A154MTY3-F1
#
_entry.id   AF-A0A154MTY3-F1
#
_cell.length_a   1.000
_cell.length_b   1.000
_cell.length_c   1.000
_cell.angle_alpha   90.00
_cell.angle_beta   90.00
_cell.angle_gamma   90.00
#
_symmetry.space_group_name_H-M   'P 1'
#
loop_
_entity.id
_entity.type
_entity.pdbx_description
1 polymer ?
#
loop_
_entity_poly.entity_id
_entity_poly.type
_entity_poly.pdbx_seq_one_letter_code
_entity_poly.pdbx_strand_id
1 'polypeptide(L)'
;MGWTTRPSVRSRALTSLIATCLLGALSATVAATPATADPKQGVGYEVTPGQPFGGHAQKSDWLGSYVVNGKHVFCVSFQQKAPDTNEEYKPGDELLDKWGQKLPEDIAANISYLLLRYGGTQDNAEAAALAHLLHSWTAKPRSDADTNPEKPSKEIGYKIQDHLDKLKEQHPDAATAVEKLTKDAEANRGPWTTAIAPPKEDQHIGTAGEWTISVKNARGKGVSGVPVKLTPSNATVDSGESTKPASTSNAKAEKATTVKTGEDGTVTVKVTPTGEQPKLASSLSAPADRPYVQFPVETGVQRVVSTGGEKELKAQGVAVLAKPGKVQVTKVDAKTDKGIAGAVLRITAKDKTSGAVGQDGKPLNGADGKPAVVTTEGENGTVTVENLQAPQEICVVEVSAPPGYTNAFDPKNPPSACGELKPGETLALKVANTPNEVPRTIPAGDRPVAMMQGTVENSASTAGILGLGALALLGSLMVGVAARRSSRR
;
A
#
# COMPACT_ATOMS: atom_id res chain seq x y z
N MET A 1 47.46 -24.05 27.89
CA MET A 1 47.42 -23.21 29.10
C MET A 1 46.37 -22.14 28.89
N GLY A 2 45.46 -21.94 29.86
CA GLY A 2 44.39 -20.94 29.82
C GLY A 2 42.99 -21.56 29.89
N TRP A 3 42.59 -21.99 31.10
CA TRP A 3 41.23 -22.42 31.44
C TRP A 3 40.24 -21.24 31.42
N THR A 4 38.98 -21.47 31.03
CA THR A 4 37.88 -21.64 32.00
C THR A 4 36.52 -21.88 31.31
N THR A 5 35.90 -22.95 31.77
CA THR A 5 34.51 -23.38 31.58
C THR A 5 33.51 -22.46 32.26
N ARG A 6 32.34 -22.22 31.64
CA ARG A 6 31.03 -22.29 32.34
C ARG A 6 29.88 -22.68 31.40
N PRO A 7 28.96 -23.56 31.84
CA PRO A 7 27.76 -23.97 31.13
C PRO A 7 26.47 -23.26 31.63
N SER A 8 25.41 -23.57 30.87
CA SER A 8 23.95 -23.42 31.06
C SER A 8 23.36 -23.38 32.47
N VAL A 9 22.20 -22.72 32.65
CA VAL A 9 20.84 -23.31 32.76
C VAL A 9 19.82 -22.24 33.20
N ARG A 10 18.62 -22.36 32.59
CA ARG A 10 17.28 -21.87 32.91
C ARG A 10 16.99 -21.51 34.39
N SER A 11 16.11 -20.53 34.58
CA SER A 11 14.76 -20.68 35.22
C SER A 11 14.41 -19.55 36.19
N ARG A 12 13.17 -19.05 36.02
CA ARG A 12 12.24 -18.48 37.03
C ARG A 12 12.61 -17.15 37.72
N ALA A 13 11.72 -16.17 37.56
CA ALA A 13 11.40 -15.24 38.64
C ALA A 13 9.89 -14.96 38.63
N LEU A 14 9.24 -15.35 39.71
CA LEU A 14 7.87 -15.01 40.10
C LEU A 14 8.01 -14.07 41.31
N THR A 15 7.17 -13.02 41.35
CA THR A 15 6.69 -12.26 42.53
C THR A 15 7.68 -11.55 43.47
N SER A 16 7.42 -10.25 43.67
CA SER A 16 7.53 -9.60 44.98
C SER A 16 6.46 -8.51 45.13
N LEU A 17 5.76 -8.57 46.26
CA LEU A 17 4.68 -7.70 46.76
C LEU A 17 5.22 -6.74 47.86
N ILE A 18 4.56 -5.58 47.98
CA ILE A 18 4.20 -4.80 49.21
C ILE A 18 5.27 -3.99 49.98
N ALA A 19 4.96 -2.71 50.21
CA ALA A 19 4.86 -2.01 51.54
C ALA A 19 4.55 -0.49 51.36
N THR A 20 3.30 0.00 51.58
CA THR A 20 2.73 0.71 52.80
C THR A 20 3.23 2.16 53.01
N CYS A 21 2.45 3.22 53.36
CA CYS A 21 1.30 3.47 54.27
C CYS A 21 0.48 4.70 53.76
N LEU A 22 -0.86 4.84 53.89
CA LEU A 22 -1.79 5.00 55.04
C LEU A 22 -1.86 6.42 55.69
N LEU A 23 -2.96 7.14 55.43
CA LEU A 23 -3.65 8.20 56.22
C LEU A 23 -4.84 8.67 55.35
N GLY A 24 -6.11 8.79 55.77
CA GLY A 24 -6.81 8.63 57.04
C GLY A 24 -8.29 8.96 56.77
N ALA A 25 -9.19 8.31 57.50
CA ALA A 25 -10.62 8.23 57.23
C ALA A 25 -11.42 9.53 57.43
N LEU A 26 -12.42 9.74 56.57
CA LEU A 26 -13.71 10.36 56.91
C LEU A 26 -14.80 9.81 55.98
N SER A 27 -15.37 8.69 56.41
CA SER A 27 -16.54 8.06 55.80
C SER A 27 -17.79 8.79 56.28
N ALA A 28 -18.28 9.72 55.48
CA ALA A 28 -19.71 9.96 55.38
C ALA A 28 -20.20 9.11 54.21
N THR A 29 -20.66 7.88 54.49
CA THR A 29 -21.47 7.11 53.54
C THR A 29 -22.83 7.79 53.46
N VAL A 30 -22.90 8.89 52.72
CA VAL A 30 -24.12 9.20 52.00
C VAL A 30 -24.24 8.06 51.00
N ALA A 31 -25.15 7.12 51.27
CA ALA A 31 -25.66 6.27 50.21
C ALA A 31 -26.27 7.23 49.19
N ALA A 32 -25.45 7.71 48.26
CA ALA A 32 -25.95 8.32 47.05
C ALA A 32 -26.76 7.20 46.39
N THR A 33 -28.08 7.27 46.55
CA THR A 33 -28.99 6.57 45.66
C THR A 33 -28.44 6.80 44.26
N PRO A 34 -28.10 5.74 43.50
CA PRO A 34 -27.64 5.94 42.13
C PRO A 34 -28.70 6.82 41.49
N ALA A 35 -28.30 8.02 41.05
CA ALA A 35 -29.21 8.89 40.32
C ALA A 35 -29.70 8.04 39.15
N THR A 36 -30.98 7.65 39.19
CA THR A 36 -31.61 6.92 38.11
C THR A 36 -31.49 7.83 36.90
N ALA A 37 -30.64 7.43 35.99
CA ALA A 37 -30.32 8.22 34.82
C ALA A 37 -31.55 8.26 33.93
N ASP A 38 -32.15 9.43 33.73
CA ASP A 38 -33.33 9.53 32.86
C ASP A 38 -32.97 9.23 31.38
N PRO A 39 -33.95 8.81 30.56
CA PRO A 39 -33.78 8.70 29.11
C PRO A 39 -33.35 10.04 28.52
N LYS A 40 -32.34 10.01 27.65
CA LYS A 40 -31.90 11.19 26.90
C LYS A 40 -32.18 11.01 25.42
N GLN A 41 -33.13 11.78 24.93
CA GLN A 41 -33.38 11.92 23.49
C GLN A 41 -32.14 12.54 22.82
N GLY A 42 -31.79 12.01 21.65
CA GLY A 42 -30.71 12.51 20.81
C GLY A 42 -31.25 13.43 19.71
N VAL A 43 -30.80 13.21 18.47
CA VAL A 43 -31.35 13.88 17.28
C VAL A 43 -32.65 13.21 16.83
N GLY A 44 -33.62 14.02 16.39
CA GLY A 44 -34.95 13.57 15.98
C GLY A 44 -36.03 14.62 16.21
N TYR A 45 -37.29 14.19 16.08
CA TYR A 45 -38.48 15.01 16.29
C TYR A 45 -39.52 14.32 17.17
N GLU A 46 -40.27 15.13 17.91
CA GLU A 46 -41.45 14.70 18.66
C GLU A 46 -42.70 14.93 17.79
N VAL A 47 -43.57 13.91 17.70
CA VAL A 47 -44.87 14.02 17.02
C VAL A 47 -46.02 14.01 18.03
N THR A 48 -46.96 14.94 17.86
CA THR A 48 -48.06 15.17 18.82
C THR A 48 -49.42 15.13 18.12
N PRO A 49 -50.45 14.43 18.66
CA PRO A 49 -50.39 13.55 19.83
C PRO A 49 -49.61 12.27 19.51
N GLY A 50 -49.12 11.57 20.55
CA GLY A 50 -48.53 10.24 20.41
C GLY A 50 -49.59 9.18 20.05
N GLN A 51 -49.14 8.00 19.65
CA GLN A 51 -50.00 6.85 19.44
C GLN A 51 -50.47 6.32 20.81
N PRO A 52 -51.78 6.33 21.10
CA PRO A 52 -52.31 5.78 22.35
C PRO A 52 -52.03 4.28 22.46
N PHE A 53 -51.79 3.81 23.68
CA PHE A 53 -51.64 2.39 24.03
C PHE A 53 -51.98 2.14 25.50
N GLY A 54 -52.35 0.89 25.83
CA GLY A 54 -52.72 0.47 27.19
C GLY A 54 -53.91 1.23 27.79
N GLY A 55 -54.83 1.74 26.96
CA GLY A 55 -55.96 2.56 27.42
C GLY A 55 -55.58 3.99 27.81
N HIS A 56 -54.35 4.43 27.49
CA HIS A 56 -53.84 5.76 27.82
C HIS A 56 -53.59 6.59 26.56
N ALA A 57 -54.01 7.86 26.59
CA ALA A 57 -53.62 8.84 25.59
C ALA A 57 -52.13 9.18 25.77
N GLN A 58 -51.35 9.09 24.71
CA GLN A 58 -49.96 9.51 24.72
C GLN A 58 -49.86 10.99 24.34
N LYS A 59 -49.11 11.76 25.14
CA LYS A 59 -48.86 13.16 24.83
C LYS A 59 -48.13 13.29 23.50
N SER A 60 -47.14 12.44 23.27
CA SER A 60 -46.29 12.48 22.09
C SER A 60 -45.53 11.17 21.89
N ASP A 61 -45.02 10.98 20.67
CA ASP A 61 -44.03 9.94 20.38
C ASP A 61 -42.72 10.60 19.91
N TRP A 62 -41.60 10.11 20.42
CA TRP A 62 -40.27 10.49 19.94
C TRP A 62 -39.87 9.67 18.73
N LEU A 63 -39.60 10.33 17.61
CA LEU A 63 -39.04 9.76 16.39
C LEU A 63 -37.61 10.24 16.24
N GLY A 64 -36.66 9.44 16.71
CA GLY A 64 -35.25 9.78 16.64
C GLY A 64 -34.35 8.77 17.35
N SER A 65 -33.12 9.21 17.59
CA SER A 65 -32.13 8.47 18.36
C SER A 65 -32.27 8.75 19.87
N TYR A 66 -31.70 7.87 20.68
CA TYR A 66 -31.43 8.07 22.10
C TYR A 66 -29.92 8.10 22.34
N VAL A 67 -29.49 8.77 23.40
CA VAL A 67 -28.09 8.80 23.81
C VAL A 67 -27.86 7.80 24.94
N VAL A 68 -27.16 6.71 24.63
CA VAL A 68 -26.79 5.66 25.59
C VAL A 68 -25.28 5.55 25.64
N ASN A 69 -24.69 5.70 26.82
CA ASN A 69 -23.23 5.69 27.02
C ASN A 69 -22.50 6.67 26.08
N GLY A 70 -23.09 7.84 25.85
CA GLY A 70 -22.56 8.89 24.96
C GLY A 70 -22.67 8.58 23.46
N LYS A 71 -23.39 7.53 23.05
CA LYS A 71 -23.59 7.15 21.65
C LYS A 71 -25.05 7.26 21.25
N HIS A 72 -25.29 7.64 20.00
CA HIS A 72 -26.63 7.60 19.43
C HIS A 72 -27.03 6.15 19.11
N VAL A 73 -28.22 5.76 19.56
CA VAL A 73 -28.83 4.46 19.29
C VAL A 73 -30.27 4.64 18.85
N PHE A 74 -30.77 3.74 18.00
CA PHE A 74 -32.16 3.74 17.54
C PHE A 74 -32.91 2.58 18.17
N CYS A 75 -34.07 2.88 18.71
CA CYS A 75 -34.99 1.90 19.24
C CYS A 75 -35.65 1.12 18.10
N VAL A 76 -35.80 -0.20 18.27
CA VAL A 76 -36.47 -1.07 17.28
C VAL A 76 -37.67 -1.83 17.86
N SER A 77 -38.03 -1.53 19.11
CA SER A 77 -39.08 -2.23 19.87
C SER A 77 -40.18 -1.25 20.31
N PHE A 78 -40.88 -0.67 19.32
CA PHE A 78 -41.87 0.40 19.49
C PHE A 78 -42.72 0.29 20.79
N GLN A 79 -42.84 1.41 21.50
CA GLN A 79 -43.55 1.59 22.78
C GLN A 79 -43.02 0.82 24.01
N GLN A 80 -41.89 0.11 23.91
CA GLN A 80 -41.19 -0.36 25.12
C GLN A 80 -40.48 0.79 25.85
N LYS A 81 -40.06 0.58 27.10
CA LYS A 81 -39.37 1.61 27.90
C LYS A 81 -38.12 2.09 27.16
N ALA A 82 -38.02 3.39 26.91
CA ALA A 82 -36.84 4.00 26.30
C ALA A 82 -35.60 3.76 27.16
N PRO A 83 -34.40 3.62 26.56
CA PRO A 83 -33.20 3.40 27.33
C PRO A 83 -32.76 4.65 28.10
N ASP A 84 -32.32 4.39 29.32
CA ASP A 84 -31.69 5.35 30.20
C ASP A 84 -30.25 5.64 29.73
N THR A 85 -29.67 6.80 30.08
CA THR A 85 -28.34 7.18 29.54
C THR A 85 -27.20 6.24 29.91
N ASN A 86 -27.36 5.48 31.00
CA ASN A 86 -26.39 4.50 31.48
C ASN A 86 -26.85 3.05 31.23
N GLU A 87 -27.85 2.83 30.35
CA GLU A 87 -28.32 1.49 30.03
C GLU A 87 -27.17 0.63 29.48
N GLU A 88 -27.01 -0.56 30.02
CA GLU A 88 -26.01 -1.52 29.56
C GLU A 88 -26.62 -2.43 28.50
N TYR A 89 -25.86 -2.61 27.41
CA TYR A 89 -26.27 -3.43 26.29
C TYR A 89 -25.25 -4.53 26.02
N LYS A 90 -25.75 -5.73 25.73
CA LYS A 90 -24.94 -6.85 25.22
C LYS A 90 -25.21 -7.09 23.74
N PRO A 91 -24.23 -7.61 22.98
CA PRO A 91 -24.48 -8.09 21.63
C PRO A 91 -25.66 -9.06 21.62
N GLY A 92 -26.58 -8.85 20.69
CA GLY A 92 -27.75 -9.70 20.50
C GLY A 92 -27.73 -10.46 19.19
N ASP A 93 -28.88 -11.05 18.88
CA ASP A 93 -29.09 -11.83 17.67
C ASP A 93 -29.51 -10.95 16.49
N GLU A 94 -29.77 -11.60 15.36
CA GLU A 94 -30.38 -11.00 14.19
C GLU A 94 -31.64 -10.18 14.57
N LEU A 95 -31.79 -9.00 13.97
CA LEU A 95 -32.99 -8.19 14.14
C LEU A 95 -34.21 -8.92 13.57
N LEU A 96 -35.12 -9.25 14.48
CA LEU A 96 -36.45 -9.75 14.17
C LEU A 96 -37.47 -8.62 14.28
N ASP A 97 -38.61 -8.77 13.62
CA ASP A 97 -39.75 -7.93 13.90
C ASP A 97 -40.26 -8.13 15.35
N LYS A 98 -41.19 -7.28 15.75
CA LYS A 98 -41.80 -7.25 17.08
C LYS A 98 -42.52 -8.57 17.40
N TRP A 99 -42.94 -9.30 16.38
CA TRP A 99 -43.69 -10.54 16.48
C TRP A 99 -42.78 -11.78 16.51
N GLY A 100 -41.46 -11.58 16.50
CA GLY A 100 -40.46 -12.65 16.52
C GLY A 100 -40.22 -13.29 15.15
N GLN A 101 -40.69 -12.69 14.07
CA GLN A 101 -40.46 -13.17 12.71
C GLN A 101 -39.19 -12.56 12.11
N LYS A 102 -38.54 -13.33 11.24
CA LYS A 102 -37.42 -12.85 10.45
C LYS A 102 -37.90 -11.76 9.49
N LEU A 103 -37.16 -10.67 9.40
CA LEU A 103 -37.40 -9.64 8.41
C LEU A 103 -37.18 -10.19 6.99
N PRO A 104 -38.00 -9.81 5.99
CA PRO A 104 -37.68 -10.06 4.58
C PRO A 104 -36.26 -9.61 4.23
N GLU A 105 -35.58 -10.34 3.35
CA GLU A 105 -34.16 -10.12 3.04
C GLU A 105 -33.90 -8.70 2.51
N ASP A 106 -34.80 -8.18 1.69
CA ASP A 106 -34.72 -6.84 1.13
C ASP A 106 -34.90 -5.74 2.18
N ILE A 107 -35.80 -5.94 3.15
CA ILE A 107 -35.98 -5.07 4.31
C ILE A 107 -34.75 -5.11 5.22
N ALA A 108 -34.24 -6.31 5.53
CA ALA A 108 -33.02 -6.47 6.33
C ALA A 108 -31.83 -5.74 5.67
N ALA A 109 -31.67 -5.89 4.36
CA ALA A 109 -30.62 -5.22 3.60
C ALA A 109 -30.81 -3.68 3.56
N ASN A 110 -32.05 -3.19 3.45
CA ASN A 110 -32.36 -1.76 3.56
C ASN A 110 -31.95 -1.21 4.94
N ILE A 111 -32.29 -1.92 6.02
CA ILE A 111 -31.94 -1.51 7.39
C ILE A 111 -30.42 -1.49 7.58
N SER A 112 -29.69 -2.55 7.17
CA SER A 112 -28.23 -2.58 7.27
C SER A 112 -27.59 -1.39 6.54
N TYR A 113 -28.06 -1.09 5.32
CA TYR A 113 -27.59 0.06 4.56
C TYR A 113 -27.86 1.40 5.28
N LEU A 114 -29.08 1.59 5.76
CA LEU A 114 -29.47 2.82 6.43
C LEU A 114 -28.71 3.02 7.74
N LEU A 115 -28.46 1.96 8.51
CA LEU A 115 -27.65 2.04 9.72
C LEU A 115 -26.18 2.39 9.40
N LEU A 116 -25.61 1.81 8.34
CA LEU A 116 -24.27 2.16 7.88
C LEU A 116 -24.15 3.64 7.48
N ARG A 117 -25.13 4.17 6.72
CA ARG A 117 -25.05 5.51 6.13
C ARG A 117 -25.58 6.61 7.05
N TYR A 118 -26.66 6.34 7.76
CA TYR A 118 -27.45 7.33 8.49
C TYR A 118 -27.52 7.05 10.00
N GLY A 119 -27.02 5.91 10.50
CA GLY A 119 -27.04 5.60 11.93
C GLY A 119 -26.23 6.59 12.80
N GLY A 120 -25.27 7.30 12.19
CA GLY A 120 -24.49 8.36 12.84
C GLY A 120 -24.93 9.79 12.49
N THR A 121 -26.07 9.98 11.81
CA THR A 121 -26.50 11.32 11.38
C THR A 121 -26.68 12.27 12.56
N GLN A 122 -26.39 13.56 12.32
CA GLN A 122 -26.62 14.65 13.27
C GLN A 122 -27.80 15.52 12.85
N ASP A 123 -28.44 15.17 11.73
CA ASP A 123 -29.61 15.85 11.20
C ASP A 123 -30.90 15.29 11.82
N ASN A 124 -31.75 16.17 12.34
CA ASN A 124 -32.99 15.76 13.02
C ASN A 124 -33.98 15.08 12.07
N ALA A 125 -34.08 15.57 10.83
CA ALA A 125 -35.00 15.03 9.84
C ALA A 125 -34.58 13.63 9.39
N GLU A 126 -33.29 13.42 9.11
CA GLU A 126 -32.75 12.10 8.77
C GLU A 126 -32.87 11.11 9.95
N ALA A 127 -32.62 11.56 11.18
CA ALA A 127 -32.78 10.71 12.35
C ALA A 127 -34.24 10.31 12.60
N ALA A 128 -35.18 11.26 12.47
CA ALA A 128 -36.62 10.99 12.59
C ALA A 128 -37.11 10.05 11.48
N ALA A 129 -36.65 10.27 10.24
CA ALA A 129 -36.95 9.41 9.11
C ALA A 129 -36.41 7.99 9.30
N LEU A 130 -35.17 7.84 9.78
CA LEU A 130 -34.58 6.55 10.09
C LEU A 130 -35.37 5.82 11.18
N ALA A 131 -35.71 6.50 12.28
CA ALA A 131 -36.53 5.92 13.35
C ALA A 131 -37.91 5.49 12.85
N HIS A 132 -38.57 6.32 12.04
CA HIS A 132 -39.85 6.00 11.42
C HIS A 132 -39.76 4.73 10.55
N LEU A 133 -38.73 4.62 9.69
CA LEU A 133 -38.52 3.47 8.82
C LEU A 133 -38.20 2.20 9.61
N LEU A 134 -37.36 2.30 10.65
CA LEU A 134 -37.09 1.17 11.54
C LEU A 134 -38.37 0.66 12.18
N HIS A 135 -39.18 1.53 12.78
CA HIS A 135 -40.46 1.12 13.38
C HIS A 135 -41.47 0.61 12.35
N SER A 136 -41.52 1.16 11.15
CA SER A 136 -42.45 0.71 10.11
C SER A 136 -42.13 -0.70 9.61
N TRP A 137 -40.87 -1.12 9.67
CA TRP A 137 -40.45 -2.47 9.32
C TRP A 137 -40.43 -3.44 10.50
N THR A 138 -39.98 -3.00 11.67
CA THR A 138 -39.81 -3.89 12.83
C THR A 138 -41.07 -3.98 13.68
N ALA A 139 -42.03 -3.08 13.57
CA ALA A 139 -43.27 -3.10 14.36
C ALA A 139 -44.52 -2.95 13.49
N LYS A 140 -44.44 -3.33 12.20
CA LYS A 140 -45.59 -3.35 11.29
C LYS A 140 -46.76 -4.15 11.89
N PRO A 141 -47.98 -3.62 11.97
CA PRO A 141 -49.13 -4.37 12.44
C PRO A 141 -49.43 -5.55 11.50
N ARG A 142 -49.76 -6.72 12.06
CA ARG A 142 -50.18 -7.89 11.28
C ARG A 142 -51.64 -7.77 10.87
N SER A 143 -52.42 -7.03 11.66
CA SER A 143 -53.82 -6.68 11.42
C SER A 143 -54.16 -5.38 12.15
N ASP A 144 -55.30 -4.76 11.84
CA ASP A 144 -55.76 -3.54 12.50
C ASP A 144 -55.90 -3.70 14.02
N ALA A 145 -56.17 -4.92 14.50
CA ALA A 145 -56.26 -5.24 15.92
C ALA A 145 -54.95 -4.99 16.69
N ASP A 146 -53.79 -5.07 16.03
CA ASP A 146 -52.50 -4.76 16.64
C ASP A 146 -52.34 -3.24 16.87
N THR A 147 -53.18 -2.39 16.28
CA THR A 147 -53.12 -0.93 16.48
C THR A 147 -54.17 -0.39 17.45
N ASN A 148 -54.91 -1.29 18.11
CA ASN A 148 -55.93 -0.94 19.09
C ASN A 148 -55.30 -0.25 20.31
N PRO A 149 -55.78 0.96 20.71
CA PRO A 149 -55.23 1.72 21.83
C PRO A 149 -55.33 1.01 23.19
N GLU A 150 -56.16 0.00 23.34
CA GLU A 150 -56.26 -0.80 24.56
C GLU A 150 -55.11 -1.82 24.70
N LYS A 151 -54.33 -2.05 23.64
CA LYS A 151 -53.23 -3.02 23.66
C LYS A 151 -52.05 -2.53 24.49
N PRO A 152 -51.42 -3.40 25.31
CA PRO A 152 -50.22 -3.03 26.04
C PRO A 152 -49.04 -2.83 25.08
N SER A 153 -47.99 -2.15 25.55
CA SER A 153 -46.79 -1.83 24.76
C SER A 153 -46.16 -3.03 24.05
N LYS A 154 -46.22 -4.22 24.64
CA LYS A 154 -45.68 -5.45 24.03
C LYS A 154 -46.48 -5.96 22.84
N GLU A 155 -47.77 -5.63 22.77
CA GLU A 155 -48.69 -6.11 21.73
C GLU A 155 -49.07 -5.06 20.70
N ILE A 156 -48.82 -3.78 20.97
CA ILE A 156 -49.20 -2.71 20.04
C ILE A 156 -48.20 -2.56 18.87
N GLY A 157 -48.74 -2.58 17.65
CA GLY A 157 -48.03 -2.30 16.40
C GLY A 157 -47.95 -0.80 16.10
N TYR A 158 -47.00 -0.44 15.25
CA TYR A 158 -46.75 0.94 14.84
C TYR A 158 -47.74 1.40 13.76
N LYS A 159 -48.48 2.49 14.00
CA LYS A 159 -49.37 3.08 12.99
C LYS A 159 -48.57 3.87 11.97
N ILE A 160 -48.09 3.18 10.95
CA ILE A 160 -47.16 3.70 9.94
C ILE A 160 -47.70 4.98 9.29
N GLN A 161 -48.91 4.93 8.73
CA GLN A 161 -49.48 6.05 7.99
C GLN A 161 -49.75 7.25 8.90
N ASP A 162 -50.34 7.03 10.07
CA ASP A 162 -50.60 8.09 11.06
C ASP A 162 -49.32 8.84 11.47
N HIS A 163 -48.21 8.12 11.70
CA HIS A 163 -46.94 8.76 12.04
C HIS A 163 -46.33 9.51 10.84
N LEU A 164 -46.44 8.95 9.64
CA LEU A 164 -45.95 9.62 8.44
C LEU A 164 -46.74 10.91 8.15
N ASP A 165 -48.06 10.90 8.34
CA ASP A 165 -48.89 12.08 8.12
C ASP A 165 -48.65 13.15 9.19
N LYS A 166 -48.43 12.75 10.45
CA LYS A 166 -47.94 13.68 11.50
C LYS A 166 -46.58 14.28 11.16
N LEU A 167 -45.64 13.48 10.64
CA LEU A 167 -44.37 14.00 10.15
C LEU A 167 -44.60 15.01 9.01
N LYS A 168 -45.45 14.71 8.02
CA LYS A 168 -45.75 15.68 6.94
C LYS A 168 -46.34 16.99 7.45
N GLU A 169 -47.22 16.92 8.44
CA GLU A 169 -47.88 18.09 9.01
C GLU A 169 -46.94 18.93 9.89
N GLN A 170 -46.15 18.27 10.74
CA GLN A 170 -45.40 18.93 11.81
C GLN A 170 -43.92 19.15 11.45
N HIS A 171 -43.34 18.24 10.66
CA HIS A 171 -41.91 18.19 10.30
C HIS A 171 -41.73 17.74 8.83
N PRO A 172 -42.18 18.54 7.85
CA PRO A 172 -42.24 18.15 6.44
C PRO A 172 -40.87 17.78 5.83
N ASP A 173 -39.78 18.30 6.40
CA ASP A 173 -38.39 17.92 6.11
C ASP A 173 -38.11 16.44 6.45
N ALA A 174 -38.59 15.96 7.60
CA ALA A 174 -38.48 14.56 8.00
C ALA A 174 -39.32 13.64 7.10
N ALA A 175 -40.52 14.05 6.71
CA ALA A 175 -41.31 13.28 5.73
C ALA A 175 -40.60 13.18 4.37
N THR A 176 -39.98 14.28 3.91
CA THR A 176 -39.15 14.28 2.70
C THR A 176 -37.94 13.35 2.86
N ALA A 177 -37.32 13.34 4.04
CA ALA A 177 -36.21 12.45 4.35
C ALA A 177 -36.64 10.97 4.36
N VAL A 178 -37.85 10.62 4.80
CA VAL A 178 -38.39 9.25 4.71
C VAL A 178 -38.37 8.76 3.26
N GLU A 179 -38.87 9.57 2.31
CA GLU A 179 -38.87 9.21 0.89
C GLU A 179 -37.45 9.08 0.32
N LYS A 180 -36.56 10.03 0.67
CA LYS A 180 -35.15 10.03 0.26
C LYS A 180 -34.44 8.76 0.74
N LEU A 181 -34.50 8.47 2.04
CA LEU A 181 -33.83 7.32 2.66
C LEU A 181 -34.39 6.00 2.12
N THR A 182 -35.70 5.90 1.87
CA THR A 182 -36.31 4.71 1.27
C THR A 182 -35.74 4.44 -0.12
N LYS A 183 -35.73 5.45 -1.00
CA LYS A 183 -35.20 5.33 -2.37
C LYS A 183 -33.71 5.00 -2.36
N ASP A 184 -32.96 5.66 -1.47
CA ASP A 184 -31.52 5.44 -1.36
C ASP A 184 -31.19 4.02 -0.88
N ALA A 185 -31.91 3.51 0.12
CA ALA A 185 -31.76 2.14 0.59
C ALA A 185 -32.08 1.12 -0.51
N GLU A 186 -33.20 1.28 -1.22
CA GLU A 186 -33.56 0.37 -2.30
C GLU A 186 -32.53 0.37 -3.43
N ALA A 187 -31.95 1.54 -3.74
CA ALA A 187 -30.92 1.70 -4.75
C ALA A 187 -29.58 1.09 -4.33
N ASN A 188 -29.21 1.18 -3.05
CA ASN A 188 -27.84 0.93 -2.58
C ASN A 188 -27.72 -0.21 -1.55
N ARG A 189 -28.78 -0.96 -1.24
CA ARG A 189 -28.72 -2.08 -0.29
C ARG A 189 -27.69 -3.16 -0.65
N GLY A 190 -27.19 -3.82 0.39
CA GLY A 190 -26.26 -4.94 0.30
C GLY A 190 -26.86 -6.21 -0.32
N PRO A 191 -26.03 -7.26 -0.51
CA PRO A 191 -24.60 -7.31 -0.20
C PRO A 191 -23.77 -6.45 -1.17
N TRP A 192 -22.74 -5.78 -0.63
CA TRP A 192 -21.76 -5.09 -1.47
C TRP A 192 -20.58 -5.98 -1.82
N THR A 193 -19.93 -5.65 -2.93
CA THR A 193 -18.65 -6.21 -3.35
C THR A 193 -17.65 -5.09 -3.60
N THR A 194 -16.37 -5.38 -3.42
CA THR A 194 -15.28 -4.46 -3.76
C THR A 194 -14.18 -5.19 -4.53
N ALA A 195 -13.58 -4.49 -5.48
CA ALA A 195 -12.49 -5.02 -6.29
C ALA A 195 -11.47 -3.92 -6.60
N ILE A 196 -10.22 -4.33 -6.78
CA ILE A 196 -9.12 -3.48 -7.24
C ILE A 196 -8.61 -4.05 -8.56
N ALA A 197 -8.62 -3.24 -9.60
CA ALA A 197 -8.07 -3.56 -10.91
C ALA A 197 -6.76 -2.77 -11.12
N PRO A 198 -5.60 -3.44 -11.22
CA PRO A 198 -4.38 -2.79 -11.70
C PRO A 198 -4.50 -2.42 -13.19
N PRO A 199 -3.57 -1.60 -13.72
CA PRO A 199 -3.45 -1.35 -15.14
C PRO A 199 -3.34 -2.67 -15.93
N LYS A 200 -3.85 -2.66 -17.16
CA LYS A 200 -3.69 -3.81 -18.08
C LYS A 200 -2.26 -3.97 -18.57
N GLU A 201 -1.56 -2.85 -18.72
CA GLU A 201 -0.16 -2.82 -19.13
C GLU A 201 0.76 -3.11 -17.94
N ASP A 202 1.88 -3.77 -18.22
CA ASP A 202 2.94 -3.99 -17.24
C ASP A 202 3.44 -2.65 -16.69
N GLN A 203 3.65 -2.59 -15.38
CA GLN A 203 4.18 -1.39 -14.72
C GLN A 203 5.71 -1.40 -14.66
N HIS A 204 6.30 -0.21 -14.52
CA HIS A 204 7.72 -0.01 -14.25
C HIS A 204 7.94 0.63 -12.88
N ILE A 205 9.06 0.31 -12.23
CA ILE A 205 9.48 0.97 -10.99
C ILE A 205 9.67 2.48 -11.28
N GLY A 206 9.14 3.31 -10.38
CA GLY A 206 9.20 4.77 -10.51
C GLY A 206 8.18 5.37 -11.50
N THR A 207 7.44 4.55 -12.26
CA THR A 207 6.40 5.05 -13.18
C THR A 207 5.00 4.79 -12.61
N ALA A 208 4.21 5.86 -12.46
CA ALA A 208 2.84 5.74 -11.98
C ALA A 208 1.94 5.07 -13.03
N GLY A 209 1.09 4.13 -12.58
CA GLY A 209 -0.02 3.61 -13.38
C GLY A 209 -1.36 3.82 -12.68
N GLU A 210 -2.44 3.84 -13.45
CA GLU A 210 -3.78 4.08 -12.95
C GLU A 210 -4.46 2.77 -12.50
N TRP A 211 -4.83 2.72 -11.23
CA TRP A 211 -5.53 1.60 -10.63
C TRP A 211 -6.96 2.00 -10.32
N THR A 212 -7.91 1.12 -10.64
CA THR A 212 -9.34 1.38 -10.40
C THR A 212 -9.83 0.54 -9.23
N ILE A 213 -10.41 1.20 -8.23
CA ILE A 213 -11.15 0.55 -7.17
C ILE A 213 -12.63 0.69 -7.49
N SER A 214 -13.40 -0.39 -7.32
CA SER A 214 -14.85 -0.39 -7.52
C SER A 214 -15.58 -0.93 -6.30
N VAL A 215 -16.76 -0.36 -6.03
CA VAL A 215 -17.71 -0.82 -5.01
C VAL A 215 -19.07 -0.95 -5.67
N LYS A 216 -19.64 -2.15 -5.62
CA LYS A 216 -20.91 -2.47 -6.27
C LYS A 216 -21.92 -3.04 -5.27
N ASN A 217 -23.18 -2.68 -5.44
CA ASN A 217 -24.29 -3.23 -4.67
C ASN A 217 -24.72 -4.63 -5.15
N ALA A 218 -25.77 -5.17 -4.54
CA ALA A 218 -26.30 -6.51 -4.87
C ALA A 218 -26.76 -6.66 -6.33
N ARG A 219 -27.10 -5.54 -6.99
CA ARG A 219 -27.55 -5.51 -8.38
C ARG A 219 -26.40 -5.23 -9.36
N GLY A 220 -25.15 -5.22 -8.88
CA GLY A 220 -23.96 -4.91 -9.67
C GLY A 220 -23.80 -3.44 -10.06
N LYS A 221 -24.65 -2.53 -9.55
CA LYS A 221 -24.52 -1.09 -9.76
C LYS A 221 -23.51 -0.50 -8.80
N GLY A 222 -22.79 0.53 -9.24
CA GLY A 222 -21.86 1.25 -8.40
C GLY A 222 -22.51 1.94 -7.21
N VAL A 223 -21.80 1.98 -6.09
CA VAL A 223 -22.24 2.72 -4.88
C VAL A 223 -21.34 3.94 -4.67
N SER A 224 -21.94 5.12 -4.69
CA SER A 224 -21.22 6.39 -4.60
C SER A 224 -20.85 6.80 -3.17
N GLY A 225 -19.84 7.65 -3.05
CA GLY A 225 -19.43 8.27 -1.78
C GLY A 225 -19.02 7.26 -0.71
N VAL A 226 -18.58 6.06 -1.08
CA VAL A 226 -18.08 5.05 -0.15
C VAL A 226 -16.64 5.41 0.21
N PRO A 227 -16.31 5.64 1.50
CA PRO A 227 -14.93 5.84 1.92
C PRO A 227 -14.17 4.51 1.85
N VAL A 228 -13.08 4.50 1.09
CA VAL A 228 -12.19 3.34 0.88
C VAL A 228 -10.81 3.68 1.44
N LYS A 229 -10.37 2.91 2.44
CA LYS A 229 -9.01 2.98 2.97
C LYS A 229 -8.07 2.16 2.10
N LEU A 230 -7.03 2.79 1.58
CA LEU A 230 -6.01 2.21 0.73
C LEU A 230 -4.72 2.00 1.52
N THR A 231 -4.10 0.83 1.33
CA THR A 231 -2.80 0.48 1.94
C THR A 231 -1.91 -0.10 0.84
N PRO A 232 -0.97 0.68 0.31
CA PRO A 232 0.01 0.15 -0.62
C PRO A 232 1.03 -0.77 0.06
N SER A 233 1.72 -1.59 -0.74
CA SER A 233 2.94 -2.32 -0.38
C SER A 233 3.86 -2.35 -1.59
N ASN A 234 5.15 -1.99 -1.41
CA ASN A 234 6.12 -1.83 -2.51
C ASN A 234 5.64 -0.83 -3.58
N ALA A 235 4.87 0.17 -3.14
CA ALA A 235 4.33 1.21 -3.99
C ALA A 235 4.03 2.50 -3.21
N THR A 236 3.85 3.60 -3.92
CA THR A 236 3.27 4.82 -3.37
C THR A 236 1.98 5.15 -4.09
N VAL A 237 0.98 5.66 -3.36
CA VAL A 237 -0.32 6.05 -3.91
C VAL A 237 -0.42 7.57 -3.91
N ASP A 238 -0.71 8.13 -5.08
CA ASP A 238 -1.19 9.49 -5.24
C ASP A 238 -2.70 9.45 -5.52
N SER A 239 -3.48 9.95 -4.56
CA SER A 239 -4.94 9.96 -4.63
C SER A 239 -5.51 11.17 -5.35
N GLY A 240 -4.71 12.18 -5.73
CA GLY A 240 -5.17 13.43 -6.34
C GLY A 240 -6.06 14.33 -5.45
N GLU A 241 -6.74 13.75 -4.47
CA GLU A 241 -7.42 14.42 -3.37
C GLU A 241 -6.43 14.72 -2.24
N SER A 242 -6.30 16.00 -1.89
CA SER A 242 -5.53 16.49 -0.74
C SER A 242 -6.18 15.99 0.55
N THR A 243 -5.85 14.78 0.97
CA THR A 243 -6.40 14.14 2.17
C THR A 243 -5.49 14.40 3.36
N LYS A 244 -6.09 14.93 4.42
CA LYS A 244 -5.45 15.19 5.72
C LYS A 244 -4.86 13.87 6.25
N PRO A 245 -3.57 13.80 6.60
CA PRO A 245 -2.94 12.55 7.00
C PRO A 245 -3.56 11.98 8.27
N ALA A 246 -3.90 10.69 8.27
CA ALA A 246 -4.20 9.95 9.48
C ALA A 246 -2.92 9.85 10.33
N SER A 247 -2.97 10.39 11.55
CA SER A 247 -1.82 10.54 12.44
C SER A 247 -1.45 9.25 13.19
N THR A 248 -0.17 9.19 13.57
CA THR A 248 0.51 8.31 14.54
C THR A 248 0.84 6.85 14.17
N SER A 249 2.07 6.62 13.70
CA SER A 249 3.14 5.96 14.48
C SER A 249 4.41 5.75 13.63
N ASN A 250 5.56 5.90 14.28
CA ASN A 250 6.90 5.82 13.68
C ASN A 250 7.29 4.37 13.35
N ALA A 251 6.98 3.96 12.12
CA ALA A 251 7.72 2.96 11.36
C ALA A 251 7.56 3.34 9.88
N LYS A 252 8.47 2.93 9.01
CA LYS A 252 8.42 3.15 7.55
C LYS A 252 7.28 2.32 6.91
N ALA A 253 6.06 2.52 7.40
CA ALA A 253 4.82 2.00 6.87
C ALA A 253 4.31 3.02 5.84
N GLU A 254 4.09 2.54 4.63
CA GLU A 254 3.48 3.32 3.57
C GLU A 254 2.13 3.85 4.08
N LYS A 255 1.96 5.17 4.09
CA LYS A 255 0.83 5.83 4.78
C LYS A 255 -0.49 5.39 4.16
N ALA A 256 -1.42 4.94 4.99
CA ALA A 256 -2.77 4.64 4.54
C ALA A 256 -3.50 5.93 4.12
N THR A 257 -4.16 5.90 2.96
CA THR A 257 -4.92 7.03 2.40
C THR A 257 -6.39 6.64 2.29
N THR A 258 -7.33 7.56 2.51
CA THR A 258 -8.76 7.29 2.33
C THR A 258 -9.30 8.10 1.16
N VAL A 259 -9.94 7.44 0.21
CA VAL A 259 -10.58 8.06 -0.97
C VAL A 259 -12.07 7.76 -0.98
N LYS A 260 -12.88 8.51 -1.73
CA LYS A 260 -14.31 8.21 -1.89
C LYS A 260 -14.61 7.73 -3.31
N THR A 261 -15.52 6.78 -3.45
CA THR A 261 -16.05 6.39 -4.77
C THR A 261 -16.84 7.53 -5.42
N GLY A 262 -16.72 7.67 -6.73
CA GLY A 262 -17.52 8.56 -7.55
C GLY A 262 -18.96 8.06 -7.75
N GLU A 263 -19.73 8.76 -8.56
CA GLU A 263 -21.16 8.47 -8.81
C GLU A 263 -21.41 7.05 -9.36
N ASP A 264 -20.46 6.53 -10.14
CA ASP A 264 -20.51 5.19 -10.73
C ASP A 264 -19.95 4.09 -9.82
N GLY A 265 -19.65 4.42 -8.56
CA GLY A 265 -19.06 3.52 -7.57
C GLY A 265 -17.60 3.15 -7.82
N THR A 266 -16.89 3.90 -8.66
CA THR A 266 -15.46 3.69 -8.90
C THR A 266 -14.60 4.85 -8.41
N VAL A 267 -13.32 4.60 -8.17
CA VAL A 267 -12.30 5.63 -7.94
C VAL A 267 -10.99 5.18 -8.56
N THR A 268 -10.33 6.09 -9.28
CA THR A 268 -9.03 5.84 -9.89
C THR A 268 -7.94 6.52 -9.07
N VAL A 269 -6.86 5.78 -8.77
CA VAL A 269 -5.69 6.29 -8.06
C VAL A 269 -4.43 5.99 -8.85
N LYS A 270 -3.42 6.85 -8.72
CA LYS A 270 -2.10 6.63 -9.33
C LYS A 270 -1.21 5.87 -8.37
N VAL A 271 -0.74 4.70 -8.78
CA VAL A 271 0.14 3.85 -7.98
C VAL A 271 1.48 3.74 -8.70
N THR A 272 2.53 4.17 -8.01
CA THR A 272 3.92 4.10 -8.48
C THR A 272 4.63 2.95 -7.78
N PRO A 273 5.05 1.89 -8.49
CA PRO A 273 5.85 0.82 -7.91
C PRO A 273 7.19 1.34 -7.37
N THR A 274 7.59 0.89 -6.18
CA THR A 274 8.88 1.20 -5.55
C THR A 274 9.77 -0.02 -5.35
N GLY A 275 9.23 -1.22 -5.61
CA GLY A 275 9.94 -2.47 -5.49
C GLY A 275 9.23 -3.60 -6.25
N GLU A 276 9.67 -4.82 -5.99
CA GLU A 276 9.11 -6.03 -6.60
C GLU A 276 7.68 -6.29 -6.12
N GLN A 277 6.81 -6.78 -7.00
CA GLN A 277 5.40 -7.10 -6.70
C GLN A 277 4.61 -5.94 -6.05
N PRO A 278 4.46 -4.80 -6.75
CA PRO A 278 3.64 -3.70 -6.25
C PRO A 278 2.20 -4.15 -5.99
N LYS A 279 1.72 -3.88 -4.78
CA LYS A 279 0.41 -4.28 -4.31
C LYS A 279 -0.36 -3.08 -3.76
N LEU A 280 -1.66 -3.07 -4.00
CA LEU A 280 -2.60 -2.17 -3.35
C LEU A 280 -3.68 -3.00 -2.65
N ALA A 281 -3.87 -2.79 -1.36
CA ALA A 281 -4.99 -3.34 -0.61
C ALA A 281 -6.01 -2.23 -0.31
N SER A 282 -7.29 -2.59 -0.31
CA SER A 282 -8.39 -1.74 0.14
C SER A 282 -9.13 -2.36 1.31
N SER A 283 -9.67 -1.52 2.18
CA SER A 283 -10.64 -1.87 3.21
C SER A 283 -11.75 -0.80 3.27
N LEU A 284 -12.99 -1.22 3.45
CA LEU A 284 -14.15 -0.34 3.62
C LEU A 284 -15.23 -0.99 4.48
N SER A 285 -16.06 -0.17 5.13
CA SER A 285 -17.31 -0.63 5.76
C SER A 285 -18.41 -0.78 4.70
N ALA A 286 -19.08 -1.92 4.71
CA ALA A 286 -20.22 -2.25 3.86
C ALA A 286 -21.41 -2.69 4.71
N PRO A 287 -22.65 -2.68 4.17
CA PRO A 287 -23.79 -3.20 4.90
C PRO A 287 -23.59 -4.67 5.27
N ALA A 288 -23.87 -5.01 6.53
CA ALA A 288 -23.97 -6.38 7.00
C ALA A 288 -25.08 -7.11 6.25
N ASP A 289 -24.92 -8.42 6.08
CA ASP A 289 -25.90 -9.23 5.35
C ASP A 289 -27.28 -9.17 6.00
N ARG A 290 -27.31 -9.06 7.34
CA ARG A 290 -28.51 -8.77 8.13
C ARG A 290 -28.14 -7.89 9.32
N PRO A 291 -29.05 -7.01 9.79
CA PRO A 291 -28.80 -6.17 10.95
C PRO A 291 -28.93 -6.97 12.25
N TYR A 292 -28.12 -6.62 13.24
CA TYR A 292 -28.15 -7.22 14.58
C TYR A 292 -28.57 -6.20 15.63
N VAL A 293 -29.32 -6.67 16.62
CA VAL A 293 -29.74 -5.84 17.76
C VAL A 293 -28.79 -5.97 18.93
N GLN A 294 -28.83 -4.99 19.82
CA GLN A 294 -28.28 -5.10 21.15
C GLN A 294 -29.42 -5.29 22.14
N PHE A 295 -29.24 -6.24 23.07
CA PHE A 295 -30.22 -6.50 24.13
C PHE A 295 -29.84 -5.70 25.38
N PRO A 296 -30.80 -5.01 26.01
CA PRO A 296 -30.55 -4.38 27.30
C PRO A 296 -30.28 -5.47 28.35
N VAL A 297 -29.45 -5.15 29.34
CA VAL A 297 -29.23 -6.01 30.51
C VAL A 297 -30.47 -5.96 31.40
N GLU A 298 -31.12 -4.80 31.53
CA GLU A 298 -32.39 -4.65 32.23
C GLU A 298 -33.58 -5.18 31.38
N THR A 299 -34.49 -5.92 32.01
CA THR A 299 -35.69 -6.43 31.32
C THR A 299 -36.73 -5.34 31.12
N GLY A 300 -37.31 -5.24 29.92
CA GLY A 300 -38.43 -4.32 29.63
C GLY A 300 -38.02 -2.99 28.98
N VAL A 301 -36.71 -2.74 28.86
CA VAL A 301 -36.13 -1.68 28.03
C VAL A 301 -36.13 -2.11 26.56
N GLN A 302 -36.19 -1.13 25.64
CA GLN A 302 -36.18 -1.41 24.21
C GLN A 302 -34.86 -2.07 23.77
N ARG A 303 -34.94 -2.94 22.77
CA ARG A 303 -33.75 -3.33 21.99
C ARG A 303 -33.32 -2.17 21.11
N VAL A 304 -32.01 -2.03 20.89
CA VAL A 304 -31.46 -0.93 20.08
C VAL A 304 -30.53 -1.41 18.97
N VAL A 305 -30.37 -0.56 17.98
CA VAL A 305 -29.35 -0.67 16.92
C VAL A 305 -28.54 0.63 16.90
N SER A 306 -27.22 0.54 16.71
CA SER A 306 -26.33 1.71 16.65
C SER A 306 -25.55 1.73 15.34
N THR A 307 -24.67 0.75 15.13
CA THR A 307 -23.92 0.56 13.88
C THR A 307 -23.83 -0.90 13.44
N GLY A 308 -24.54 -1.82 14.11
CA GLY A 308 -24.50 -3.28 13.90
C GLY A 308 -25.03 -3.78 12.54
N GLY A 309 -25.23 -2.88 11.58
CA GLY A 309 -25.54 -3.16 10.19
C GLY A 309 -24.31 -3.07 9.29
N GLU A 310 -23.08 -3.17 9.80
CA GLU A 310 -21.86 -3.08 8.99
C GLU A 310 -20.95 -4.32 9.06
N LYS A 311 -20.21 -4.56 7.98
CA LYS A 311 -19.13 -5.54 7.86
C LYS A 311 -17.95 -4.94 7.11
N GLU A 312 -16.74 -5.42 7.37
CA GLU A 312 -15.56 -4.99 6.63
C GLU A 312 -15.43 -5.77 5.31
N LEU A 313 -15.25 -5.06 4.19
CA LEU A 313 -14.85 -5.65 2.91
C LEU A 313 -13.39 -5.32 2.61
N LYS A 314 -12.67 -6.31 2.09
CA LYS A 314 -11.27 -6.17 1.67
C LYS A 314 -11.10 -6.60 0.22
N ALA A 315 -10.28 -5.87 -0.52
CA ALA A 315 -9.78 -6.32 -1.81
C ALA A 315 -8.29 -6.04 -1.94
N GLN A 316 -7.67 -6.72 -2.89
CA GLN A 316 -6.27 -6.52 -3.23
C GLN A 316 -6.09 -6.60 -4.74
N GLY A 317 -5.24 -5.74 -5.27
CA GLY A 317 -4.69 -5.86 -6.61
C GLY A 317 -3.18 -5.97 -6.53
N VAL A 318 -2.58 -6.70 -7.47
CA VAL A 318 -1.14 -6.81 -7.65
C VAL A 318 -0.87 -6.52 -9.11
N ALA A 319 0.00 -5.54 -9.39
CA ALA A 319 0.41 -5.30 -10.77
C ALA A 319 1.57 -6.20 -11.16
N VAL A 320 1.58 -6.55 -12.44
CA VAL A 320 2.70 -7.22 -13.07
C VAL A 320 3.75 -6.15 -13.41
N LEU A 321 4.98 -6.37 -12.97
CA LEU A 321 6.10 -5.54 -13.43
C LEU A 321 6.59 -6.06 -14.77
N ALA A 322 6.95 -5.13 -15.65
CA ALA A 322 7.59 -5.47 -16.91
C ALA A 322 8.88 -6.24 -16.65
N LYS A 323 9.07 -7.36 -17.35
CA LYS A 323 10.28 -8.18 -17.18
C LYS A 323 11.51 -7.40 -17.64
N PRO A 324 12.60 -7.39 -16.85
CA PRO A 324 13.83 -6.74 -17.28
C PRO A 324 14.37 -7.39 -18.55
N GLY A 325 14.91 -6.58 -19.44
CA GLY A 325 15.64 -7.05 -20.61
C GLY A 325 17.16 -7.09 -20.35
N LYS A 326 17.89 -7.64 -21.31
CA LYS A 326 19.35 -7.60 -21.35
C LYS A 326 19.87 -7.23 -22.73
N VAL A 327 21.02 -6.59 -22.78
CA VAL A 327 21.71 -6.28 -24.03
C VAL A 327 22.99 -7.10 -24.10
N GLN A 328 23.17 -7.83 -25.18
CA GLN A 328 24.43 -8.47 -25.53
C GLN A 328 25.07 -7.69 -26.65
N VAL A 329 26.28 -7.20 -26.42
CA VAL A 329 27.06 -6.48 -27.42
C VAL A 329 28.21 -7.34 -27.88
N THR A 330 28.32 -7.52 -29.19
CA THR A 330 29.43 -8.24 -29.82
C THR A 330 30.27 -7.27 -30.63
N LYS A 331 31.55 -7.16 -30.29
CA LYS A 331 32.53 -6.42 -31.06
C LYS A 331 33.21 -7.37 -32.03
N VAL A 332 33.22 -7.02 -33.32
CA VAL A 332 33.83 -7.85 -34.35
C VAL A 332 34.84 -7.10 -35.21
N ASP A 333 35.76 -7.86 -35.79
CA ASP A 333 36.62 -7.41 -36.86
C ASP A 333 35.82 -7.32 -38.17
N ALA A 334 35.83 -6.14 -38.79
CA ALA A 334 35.03 -5.87 -39.99
C ALA A 334 35.44 -6.72 -41.20
N LYS A 335 36.65 -7.31 -41.21
CA LYS A 335 37.17 -8.14 -42.31
C LYS A 335 36.95 -9.64 -42.06
N THR A 336 37.03 -10.09 -40.82
CA THR A 336 37.05 -11.53 -40.47
C THR A 336 35.84 -11.99 -39.66
N ASP A 337 35.02 -11.06 -39.19
CA ASP A 337 33.89 -11.29 -38.28
C ASP A 337 34.24 -11.95 -36.93
N LYS A 338 35.54 -12.04 -36.61
CA LYS A 338 36.03 -12.57 -35.34
C LYS A 338 35.80 -11.58 -34.21
N GLY A 339 35.56 -12.10 -33.01
CA GLY A 339 35.38 -11.31 -31.80
C GLY A 339 36.61 -10.48 -31.45
N ILE A 340 36.39 -9.26 -30.95
CA ILE A 340 37.43 -8.36 -30.47
C ILE A 340 37.22 -8.09 -28.98
N ALA A 341 38.18 -8.45 -28.13
CA ALA A 341 38.21 -8.07 -26.73
C ALA A 341 38.86 -6.69 -26.52
N GLY A 342 38.55 -6.04 -25.39
CA GLY A 342 39.17 -4.80 -24.94
C GLY A 342 38.56 -3.52 -25.54
N ALA A 343 37.55 -3.61 -26.40
CA ALA A 343 36.83 -2.44 -26.86
C ALA A 343 35.97 -1.86 -25.74
N VAL A 344 36.04 -0.55 -25.54
CA VAL A 344 35.35 0.18 -24.48
C VAL A 344 34.11 0.84 -25.05
N LEU A 345 32.94 0.42 -24.60
CA LEU A 345 31.63 0.80 -25.13
C LEU A 345 30.80 1.50 -24.07
N ARG A 346 30.09 2.55 -24.44
CA ARG A 346 29.14 3.25 -23.59
C ARG A 346 27.72 2.81 -23.92
N ILE A 347 26.94 2.49 -22.90
CA ILE A 347 25.54 2.09 -23.04
C ILE A 347 24.65 3.31 -22.86
N THR A 348 23.88 3.66 -23.88
CA THR A 348 23.10 4.89 -23.92
C THR A 348 21.65 4.63 -24.30
N ALA A 349 20.80 5.61 -24.03
CA ALA A 349 19.48 5.70 -24.63
C ALA A 349 19.58 6.03 -26.14
N LYS A 350 18.41 6.15 -26.78
CA LYS A 350 18.22 6.53 -28.19
C LYS A 350 19.02 7.76 -28.64
N ASP A 351 19.19 8.74 -27.77
CA ASP A 351 19.88 10.00 -28.06
C ASP A 351 21.42 9.88 -28.12
N LYS A 352 21.97 8.68 -27.86
CA LYS A 352 23.41 8.38 -27.82
C LYS A 352 24.21 9.19 -26.78
N THR A 353 23.54 9.86 -25.86
CA THR A 353 24.18 10.77 -24.89
C THR A 353 23.69 10.54 -23.46
N SER A 354 22.40 10.27 -23.26
CA SER A 354 21.81 9.89 -21.97
C SER A 354 22.04 8.41 -21.67
N GLY A 355 22.08 8.05 -20.38
CA GLY A 355 22.16 6.65 -19.96
C GLY A 355 20.90 5.88 -20.33
N ALA A 356 21.05 4.61 -20.72
CA ALA A 356 19.92 3.68 -20.75
C ALA A 356 19.31 3.55 -19.34
N VAL A 357 18.06 3.13 -19.21
CA VAL A 357 17.40 3.06 -17.89
C VAL A 357 17.47 1.65 -17.32
N GLY A 358 17.87 1.53 -16.05
CA GLY A 358 17.85 0.28 -15.31
C GLY A 358 16.42 -0.11 -14.90
N GLN A 359 16.20 -1.37 -14.56
CA GLN A 359 14.90 -1.88 -14.10
C GLN A 359 14.40 -1.18 -12.83
N ASP A 360 15.29 -0.56 -12.06
CA ASP A 360 14.96 0.27 -10.89
C ASP A 360 14.45 1.68 -11.26
N GLY A 361 14.30 1.97 -12.55
CA GLY A 361 13.84 3.25 -13.09
C GLY A 361 14.91 4.34 -13.11
N LYS A 362 16.16 4.02 -12.77
CA LYS A 362 17.26 5.02 -12.74
C LYS A 362 18.12 4.97 -14.00
N PRO A 363 18.71 6.11 -14.40
CA PRO A 363 19.71 6.12 -15.47
C PRO A 363 20.91 5.24 -15.10
N LEU A 364 21.32 4.39 -16.04
CA LEU A 364 22.49 3.53 -15.96
C LEU A 364 23.75 4.38 -16.20
N ASN A 365 24.17 5.07 -15.15
CA ASN A 365 25.34 5.93 -15.15
C ASN A 365 26.51 5.28 -14.39
N GLY A 366 27.74 5.56 -14.85
CA GLY A 366 28.96 5.25 -14.13
C GLY A 366 29.21 6.22 -12.96
N ALA A 367 30.30 5.97 -12.22
CA ALA A 367 30.70 6.80 -11.09
C ALA A 367 31.03 8.27 -11.48
N ASP A 368 31.30 8.51 -12.76
CA ASP A 368 31.53 9.84 -13.33
C ASP A 368 30.24 10.59 -13.68
N GLY A 369 29.06 10.02 -13.40
CA GLY A 369 27.76 10.58 -13.72
C GLY A 369 27.38 10.53 -15.20
N LYS A 370 28.24 9.93 -16.04
CA LYS A 370 27.98 9.73 -17.48
C LYS A 370 27.40 8.34 -17.71
N PRO A 371 26.87 8.03 -18.90
CA PRO A 371 26.35 6.69 -19.17
C PRO A 371 27.41 5.61 -18.95
N ALA A 372 26.97 4.48 -18.40
CA ALA A 372 27.86 3.39 -18.00
C ALA A 372 28.71 2.88 -19.16
N VAL A 373 29.94 2.52 -18.82
CA VAL A 373 30.95 2.02 -19.74
C VAL A 373 31.21 0.54 -19.45
N VAL A 374 31.25 -0.26 -20.50
CA VAL A 374 31.53 -1.70 -20.45
C VAL A 374 32.69 -2.03 -21.39
N THR A 375 33.42 -3.10 -21.07
CA THR A 375 34.53 -3.57 -21.90
C THR A 375 34.19 -4.95 -22.44
N THR A 376 34.47 -5.17 -23.72
CA THR A 376 34.27 -6.47 -24.37
C THR A 376 35.35 -7.46 -23.95
N GLU A 377 34.98 -8.73 -23.75
CA GLU A 377 35.88 -9.74 -23.20
C GLU A 377 35.85 -11.04 -24.01
N GLY A 378 36.91 -11.84 -23.83
CA GLY A 378 37.05 -13.17 -24.42
C GLY A 378 37.21 -13.19 -25.95
N GLU A 379 37.42 -14.38 -26.49
CA GLU A 379 37.62 -14.59 -27.94
C GLU A 379 36.40 -14.23 -28.79
N ASN A 380 35.21 -14.23 -28.17
CA ASN A 380 33.96 -13.85 -28.82
C ASN A 380 33.74 -12.32 -28.85
N GLY A 381 34.56 -11.54 -28.13
CA GLY A 381 34.45 -10.08 -28.08
C GLY A 381 33.10 -9.59 -27.55
N THR A 382 32.55 -10.29 -26.56
CA THR A 382 31.18 -10.05 -26.07
C THR A 382 31.17 -9.36 -24.72
N VAL A 383 30.13 -8.59 -24.46
CA VAL A 383 29.76 -8.11 -23.13
C VAL A 383 28.25 -8.10 -22.98
N THR A 384 27.75 -8.37 -21.77
CA THR A 384 26.31 -8.38 -21.48
C THR A 384 25.99 -7.39 -20.38
N VAL A 385 24.87 -6.68 -20.56
CA VAL A 385 24.32 -5.73 -19.60
C VAL A 385 22.91 -6.20 -19.27
N GLU A 386 22.69 -6.54 -17.99
CA GLU A 386 21.44 -7.12 -17.50
C GLU A 386 20.61 -6.09 -16.73
N ASN A 387 19.40 -6.47 -16.32
CA ASN A 387 18.50 -5.68 -15.47
C ASN A 387 18.17 -4.30 -16.05
N LEU A 388 17.94 -4.26 -17.36
CA LEU A 388 17.55 -3.05 -18.07
C LEU A 388 16.03 -2.95 -18.12
N GLN A 389 15.51 -1.74 -17.96
CA GLN A 389 14.08 -1.49 -18.19
C GLN A 389 13.73 -1.87 -19.63
N ALA A 390 12.54 -2.42 -19.85
CA ALA A 390 12.07 -2.72 -21.20
C ALA A 390 10.55 -2.54 -21.24
N PRO A 391 9.98 -1.94 -22.31
CA PRO A 391 10.65 -1.60 -23.56
C PRO A 391 11.49 -0.31 -23.49
N GLN A 392 12.62 -0.28 -24.18
CA GLN A 392 13.37 0.95 -24.46
C GLN A 392 14.29 0.78 -25.68
N GLU A 393 14.66 1.87 -26.35
CA GLU A 393 15.69 1.85 -27.40
C GLU A 393 17.07 2.08 -26.78
N ILE A 394 17.99 1.16 -27.04
CA ILE A 394 19.35 1.19 -26.51
C ILE A 394 20.33 1.35 -27.65
N CYS A 395 21.26 2.28 -27.48
CA CYS A 395 22.41 2.45 -28.33
C CYS A 395 23.68 2.09 -27.57
N VAL A 396 24.67 1.60 -28.31
CA VAL A 396 26.03 1.40 -27.82
C VAL A 396 26.97 2.24 -28.65
N VAL A 397 27.85 2.98 -27.99
CA VAL A 397 28.77 3.93 -28.62
C VAL A 397 30.18 3.60 -28.19
N GLU A 398 31.07 3.36 -29.16
CA GLU A 398 32.47 3.07 -28.85
C GLU A 398 33.18 4.33 -28.34
N VAL A 399 33.80 4.21 -27.17
CA VAL A 399 34.53 5.30 -26.50
C VAL A 399 36.02 5.19 -26.77
N SER A 400 36.53 3.96 -26.89
CA SER A 400 37.93 3.69 -27.17
C SER A 400 38.07 2.37 -27.92
N ALA A 401 38.78 2.41 -29.05
CA ALA A 401 39.12 1.24 -29.82
C ALA A 401 40.24 0.42 -29.15
N PRO A 402 40.18 -0.91 -29.21
CA PRO A 402 41.22 -1.77 -28.66
C PRO A 402 42.52 -1.68 -29.47
N PRO A 403 43.66 -2.12 -28.90
CA PRO A 403 44.93 -2.19 -29.62
C PRO A 403 44.80 -2.91 -30.96
N GLY A 404 45.38 -2.33 -32.02
CA GLY A 404 45.29 -2.87 -33.38
C GLY A 404 44.09 -2.38 -34.21
N TYR A 405 43.23 -1.53 -33.65
CA TYR A 405 42.04 -0.98 -34.34
C TYR A 405 41.92 0.55 -34.26
N THR A 406 42.93 1.23 -33.72
CA THR A 406 42.92 2.67 -33.43
C THR A 406 42.94 3.58 -34.66
N ASN A 407 43.46 3.11 -35.80
CA ASN A 407 43.66 3.95 -36.98
C ASN A 407 42.34 4.35 -37.64
N ALA A 408 41.30 3.51 -37.51
CA ALA A 408 39.99 3.74 -38.10
C ALA A 408 38.97 4.36 -37.11
N PHE A 409 39.37 4.61 -35.87
CA PHE A 409 38.48 5.15 -34.84
C PHE A 409 38.43 6.68 -34.92
N ASP A 410 37.24 7.23 -35.17
CA ASP A 410 36.98 8.68 -35.10
C ASP A 410 36.16 9.00 -33.83
N PRO A 411 36.72 9.69 -32.83
CA PRO A 411 35.98 10.06 -31.63
C PRO A 411 34.82 11.04 -31.89
N LYS A 412 34.79 11.72 -33.04
CA LYS A 412 33.67 12.60 -33.44
C LYS A 412 32.54 11.82 -34.12
N ASN A 413 32.85 10.68 -34.73
CA ASN A 413 31.90 9.78 -35.36
C ASN A 413 32.15 8.34 -34.91
N PRO A 414 32.02 8.05 -33.61
CA PRO A 414 32.36 6.75 -33.08
C PRO A 414 31.45 5.66 -33.66
N PRO A 415 31.97 4.44 -33.90
CA PRO A 415 31.15 3.28 -34.23
C PRO A 415 30.03 3.10 -33.20
N SER A 416 28.81 2.91 -33.69
CA SER A 416 27.64 2.71 -32.83
C SER A 416 26.61 1.76 -33.45
N ALA A 417 25.83 1.12 -32.59
CA ALA A 417 24.70 0.28 -32.98
C ALA A 417 23.53 0.58 -32.04
N CYS A 418 22.30 0.53 -32.54
CA CYS A 418 21.10 0.76 -31.75
C CYS A 418 20.06 -0.33 -32.04
N GLY A 419 19.16 -0.56 -31.09
CA GLY A 419 18.02 -1.44 -31.26
C GLY A 419 16.99 -1.31 -30.15
N GLU A 420 15.82 -1.89 -30.38
CA GLU A 420 14.72 -1.91 -29.41
C GLU A 420 14.86 -3.13 -28.49
N LEU A 421 14.97 -2.88 -27.18
CA LEU A 421 14.93 -3.92 -26.16
C LEU A 421 13.48 -4.15 -25.74
N LYS A 422 12.99 -5.38 -25.92
CA LYS A 422 11.64 -5.78 -25.50
C LYS A 422 11.64 -6.44 -24.11
N PRO A 423 10.51 -6.42 -23.37
CA PRO A 423 10.40 -7.02 -22.04
C PRO A 423 10.86 -8.49 -21.99
N GLY A 424 11.80 -8.79 -21.09
CA GLY A 424 12.33 -10.15 -20.89
C GLY A 424 13.24 -10.68 -22.00
N GLU A 425 13.51 -9.91 -23.05
CA GLU A 425 14.31 -10.35 -24.20
C GLU A 425 15.79 -9.98 -24.08
N THR A 426 16.59 -10.55 -24.99
CA THR A 426 17.99 -10.18 -25.22
C THR A 426 18.09 -9.39 -26.51
N LEU A 427 18.45 -8.11 -26.42
CA LEU A 427 18.81 -7.33 -27.59
C LEU A 427 20.27 -7.62 -27.95
N ALA A 428 20.49 -8.21 -29.13
CA ALA A 428 21.83 -8.43 -29.67
C ALA A 428 22.26 -7.24 -30.54
N LEU A 429 23.35 -6.58 -30.17
CA LEU A 429 23.96 -5.47 -30.93
C LEU A 429 25.35 -5.85 -31.40
N LYS A 430 25.68 -5.50 -32.64
CA LYS A 430 26.98 -5.79 -33.26
C LYS A 430 27.67 -4.50 -33.65
N VAL A 431 28.92 -4.33 -33.24
CA VAL A 431 29.74 -3.15 -33.57
C VAL A 431 31.05 -3.61 -34.21
N ALA A 432 31.29 -3.23 -35.47
CA ALA A 432 32.47 -3.65 -36.22
C ALA A 432 33.62 -2.63 -36.13
N ASN A 433 34.88 -3.08 -36.05
CA ASN A 433 36.07 -2.24 -36.23
C ASN A 433 36.92 -2.71 -37.40
N THR A 434 37.50 -1.75 -38.11
CA THR A 434 38.47 -2.02 -39.17
C THR A 434 39.86 -2.15 -38.56
N PRO A 435 40.59 -3.26 -38.76
CA PRO A 435 41.94 -3.44 -38.22
C PRO A 435 42.92 -2.46 -38.86
N ASN A 436 43.93 -2.06 -38.08
CA ASN A 436 45.02 -1.20 -38.53
C ASN A 436 45.73 -1.81 -39.74
N GLU A 437 46.00 -0.99 -40.74
CA GLU A 437 46.83 -1.42 -41.87
C GLU A 437 48.30 -1.46 -41.43
N VAL A 438 48.89 -2.64 -41.49
CA VAL A 438 50.34 -2.80 -41.34
C VAL A 438 50.96 -2.69 -42.74
N PRO A 439 51.87 -1.74 -43.00
CA PRO A 439 52.55 -1.64 -44.28
C PRO A 439 53.26 -2.96 -44.58
N ARG A 440 52.87 -3.65 -45.66
CA ARG A 440 53.47 -4.93 -46.07
C ARG A 440 54.81 -4.76 -46.81
N THR A 441 55.22 -3.52 -47.05
CA THR A 441 56.44 -3.19 -47.76
C THR A 441 57.29 -2.28 -46.87
N ILE A 442 58.30 -2.87 -46.20
CA ILE A 442 59.47 -2.09 -45.82
C ILE A 442 60.28 -1.95 -47.12
N PRO A 443 60.52 -0.75 -47.65
CA PRO A 443 61.46 -0.57 -48.74
C PRO A 443 62.84 -0.87 -48.15
N ALA A 444 63.31 -2.10 -48.29
CA ALA A 444 64.73 -2.39 -48.21
C ALA A 444 65.34 -1.64 -49.40
N GLY A 445 65.98 -0.51 -49.13
CA GLY A 445 66.60 0.30 -50.16
C GLY A 445 67.67 -0.50 -50.88
N ASP A 446 67.55 -0.60 -52.21
CA ASP A 446 68.61 -1.00 -53.13
C ASP A 446 69.72 0.05 -53.14
N ARG A 447 70.52 0.11 -52.07
CA ARG A 447 71.84 0.72 -52.08
C ARG A 447 72.86 -0.36 -51.79
N PRO A 448 73.96 -0.44 -52.56
CA PRO A 448 75.00 -1.43 -52.31
C PRO A 448 75.50 -1.27 -50.87
N VAL A 449 75.44 -2.38 -50.14
CA VAL A 449 75.88 -2.48 -48.75
C VAL A 449 77.39 -2.24 -48.74
N ALA A 450 77.81 -1.09 -48.22
CA ALA A 450 79.19 -0.92 -47.79
C ALA A 450 79.39 -1.88 -46.61
N MET A 451 80.00 -3.04 -46.85
CA MET A 451 80.39 -3.97 -45.79
C MET A 451 81.53 -3.32 -45.00
N MET A 452 81.18 -2.62 -43.92
CA MET A 452 82.13 -2.26 -42.88
C MET A 452 82.30 -3.51 -42.00
N GLN A 453 83.40 -4.24 -42.22
CA GLN A 453 83.85 -5.28 -41.28
C GLN A 453 84.27 -4.60 -39.98
N GLY A 454 83.35 -4.54 -39.02
CA GLY A 454 83.68 -4.22 -37.64
C GLY A 454 84.13 -5.48 -36.91
N THR A 455 85.43 -5.62 -36.68
CA THR A 455 86.00 -6.58 -35.74
C THR A 455 85.52 -6.23 -34.33
N VAL A 456 84.71 -7.10 -33.72
CA VAL A 456 84.29 -6.92 -32.32
C VAL A 456 85.36 -7.56 -31.43
N GLU A 457 86.28 -6.74 -30.91
CA GLU A 457 87.18 -7.19 -29.84
C GLU A 457 86.42 -7.18 -28.51
N ASN A 458 86.01 -8.37 -28.05
CA ASN A 458 85.53 -8.57 -26.69
C ASN A 458 86.72 -8.45 -25.71
N SER A 459 86.98 -7.24 -25.21
CA SER A 459 87.83 -7.08 -24.03
C SER A 459 86.94 -7.01 -22.78
N ALA A 460 86.89 -8.11 -22.03
CA ALA A 460 86.36 -8.10 -20.67
C ALA A 460 87.30 -7.26 -19.82
N SER A 461 86.83 -6.13 -19.26
CA SER A 461 87.67 -5.34 -18.37
C SER A 461 87.87 -6.12 -17.05
N THR A 462 89.09 -6.59 -16.83
CA THR A 462 89.52 -7.28 -15.60
C THR A 462 89.33 -6.40 -14.36
N ALA A 463 89.24 -5.08 -14.54
CA ALA A 463 88.92 -4.11 -13.48
C ALA A 463 87.45 -4.17 -13.02
N GLY A 464 86.50 -4.56 -13.87
CA GLY A 464 85.07 -4.65 -13.52
C GLY A 464 84.73 -5.84 -12.62
N ILE A 465 85.49 -6.94 -12.73
CA ILE A 465 85.27 -8.17 -11.94
C ILE A 465 85.88 -8.03 -10.53
N LEU A 466 86.97 -7.28 -10.37
CA LEU A 466 87.54 -6.97 -9.05
C LEU A 466 86.68 -6.01 -8.23
N GLY A 467 85.94 -5.09 -8.88
CA GLY A 467 85.05 -4.14 -8.21
C GLY A 467 83.83 -4.79 -7.54
N LEU A 468 83.27 -5.85 -8.15
CA LEU A 468 82.14 -6.59 -7.58
C LEU A 468 82.56 -7.51 -6.41
N GLY A 469 83.80 -8.02 -6.42
CA GLY A 469 84.34 -8.81 -5.31
C GLY A 469 84.58 -7.99 -4.02
N ALA A 470 85.01 -6.74 -4.16
CA ALA A 470 85.26 -5.84 -3.02
C ALA A 470 83.96 -5.41 -2.29
N LEU A 471 82.86 -5.24 -3.03
CA LEU A 471 81.56 -4.87 -2.47
C LEU A 471 80.91 -5.99 -1.65
N ALA A 472 81.10 -7.25 -2.05
CA ALA A 472 80.60 -8.41 -1.31
C ALA A 472 81.32 -8.61 0.05
N LEU A 473 82.63 -8.32 0.11
CA LEU A 473 83.42 -8.38 1.34
C LEU A 473 83.10 -7.25 2.32
N LEU A 474 82.81 -6.04 1.83
CA LEU A 474 82.36 -4.92 2.66
C LEU A 474 80.97 -5.16 3.28
N GLY A 475 80.05 -5.77 2.52
CA GLY A 475 78.71 -6.12 3.03
C GLY A 475 78.75 -7.16 4.16
N SER A 476 79.62 -8.17 4.06
CA SER A 476 79.74 -9.23 5.06
C SER A 476 80.43 -8.76 6.36
N LEU A 477 81.33 -7.78 6.28
CA LEU A 477 81.99 -7.18 7.46
C LEU A 477 81.03 -6.29 8.28
N MET A 478 80.10 -5.58 7.63
CA MET A 478 79.11 -4.74 8.33
C MET A 478 78.03 -5.56 9.06
N VAL A 479 77.60 -6.71 8.51
CA VAL A 479 76.64 -7.60 9.18
C VAL A 479 77.27 -8.29 10.41
N GLY A 480 78.55 -8.63 10.36
CA GLY A 480 79.28 -9.20 11.49
C GLY A 480 79.48 -8.24 12.68
N VAL A 481 79.67 -6.95 12.43
CA VAL A 481 79.81 -5.93 13.49
C VAL A 481 78.45 -5.58 14.12
N ALA A 482 77.36 -5.61 13.35
CA ALA A 482 76.00 -5.42 13.86
C ALA A 482 75.54 -6.58 14.76
N ALA A 483 75.86 -7.83 14.40
CA ALA A 483 75.51 -9.02 15.20
C ALA A 483 76.32 -9.17 16.50
N ARG A 484 77.52 -8.58 16.59
CA ARG A 484 78.36 -8.61 17.82
C ARG A 484 77.97 -7.54 18.84
N ARG A 485 77.16 -6.54 18.45
CA ARG A 485 76.69 -5.45 19.33
C ARG A 485 75.32 -5.74 19.99
N SER A 486 74.59 -6.76 19.53
CA SER A 486 73.31 -7.20 20.10
C SER A 486 73.39 -8.37 21.10
N SER A 487 74.60 -8.91 21.36
CA SER A 487 74.83 -9.99 22.35
C SER A 487 75.54 -9.53 23.63
N ARG A 488 75.63 -8.21 23.84
CA ARG A 488 76.01 -7.58 25.12
C ARG A 488 75.06 -6.43 25.43
N ARG A 489 73.82 -6.75 25.76
CA ARG A 489 72.91 -5.98 26.61
C ARG A 489 71.77 -6.86 27.09
#